data_AF-A0A6N6KFN0-F1
#
_entry.id   AF-A0A6N6KFN0-F1
#
_cell.length_a   1.000
_cell.length_b   1.000
_cell.length_c   1.000
_cell.angle_alpha   90.00
_cell.angle_beta   90.00
_cell.angle_gamma   90.00
#
_symmetry.space_group_name_H-M   'P 1'
#
loop_
_entity.id
_entity.type
_entity.pdbx_description
1 polymer ?
#
loop_
_entity_poly.entity_id
_entity_poly.type
_entity_poly.pdbx_seq_one_letter_code
_entity_poly.pdbx_strand_id
1 'polypeptide(L)'
;MPKSRIAICLFNDSIVELNPEELITGKNLSKTNFTGNIANETLLYQRKSELSVPSWVDIVKKFGEFEYEDLKTASSGAILFIKINGRILGCCFGTSVANINRNNIETDFGLGVAFQNMLSNQTKSIESFTLAHNPLTNNRNSTVPTSKQNFNIDTYLENITELSGYFYRNGKRTLIKGKEFYSMPCPNTIEEIVEVCVDVVSKYNLSINDENF
;
A
#
# COMPACT_ATOMS: atom_id res chain seq x y z
N MET A 1 3.79 -8.08 -19.43
CA MET A 1 2.65 -7.75 -18.55
C MET A 1 3.16 -6.90 -17.39
N PRO A 2 2.44 -5.84 -16.97
CA PRO A 2 2.79 -5.15 -15.74
C PRO A 2 2.73 -6.15 -14.59
N LYS A 3 3.82 -6.27 -13.81
CA LYS A 3 3.83 -7.13 -12.63
C LYS A 3 2.74 -6.64 -11.67
N SER A 4 1.99 -7.58 -11.08
CA SER A 4 1.10 -7.28 -9.98
C SER A 4 1.85 -6.52 -8.89
N ARG A 5 1.16 -5.66 -8.16
CA ARG A 5 1.73 -4.93 -7.04
C ARG A 5 1.24 -5.53 -5.74
N ILE A 6 2.10 -5.45 -4.72
CA ILE A 6 1.76 -5.68 -3.33
C ILE A 6 1.68 -4.31 -2.64
N ALA A 7 0.74 -4.17 -1.71
CA ALA A 7 0.66 -3.03 -0.80
C ALA A 7 0.77 -3.56 0.63
N ILE A 8 1.71 -3.03 1.40
CA ILE A 8 2.04 -3.50 2.73
C ILE A 8 1.70 -2.39 3.72
N CYS A 9 0.97 -2.71 4.78
CA CYS A 9 0.82 -1.85 5.95
C CYS A 9 1.41 -2.52 7.19
N LEU A 10 1.74 -1.70 8.18
CA LEU A 10 2.16 -2.12 9.50
C LEU A 10 1.06 -1.77 10.50
N PHE A 11 0.63 -2.75 11.29
CA PHE A 11 -0.29 -2.50 12.38
C PHE A 11 0.43 -1.83 13.54
N ASN A 12 -0.30 -0.98 14.26
CA ASN A 12 0.23 -0.25 15.40
C ASN A 12 0.66 -1.20 16.53
N ASP A 13 1.46 -0.70 17.47
CA ASP A 13 1.99 -1.51 18.58
C ASP A 13 0.94 -2.09 19.53
N SER A 14 -0.29 -1.54 19.52
CA SER A 14 -1.39 -2.08 20.35
C SER A 14 -1.96 -3.38 19.80
N ILE A 15 -1.80 -3.65 18.50
CA ILE A 15 -2.27 -4.90 17.87
C ILE A 15 -1.17 -5.95 17.93
N VAL A 16 -1.31 -6.89 18.87
CA VAL A 16 -0.30 -7.94 19.15
C VAL A 16 -0.71 -9.33 18.68
N GLU A 17 -1.99 -9.55 18.39
CA GLU A 17 -2.54 -10.84 17.96
C GLU A 17 -3.12 -10.76 16.55
N LEU A 18 -3.11 -11.88 15.82
CA LEU A 18 -3.74 -11.98 14.50
C LEU A 18 -5.27 -12.09 14.61
N ASN A 19 -5.90 -11.10 15.24
CA ASN A 19 -7.34 -11.01 15.45
C ASN A 19 -8.04 -10.32 14.25
N PRO A 20 -8.87 -11.03 13.46
CA PRO A 20 -9.51 -10.44 12.28
C PRO A 20 -10.33 -9.18 12.58
N GLU A 21 -11.00 -9.10 13.73
CA GLU A 21 -11.87 -7.95 14.07
C GLU A 21 -11.08 -6.63 14.16
N GLU A 22 -9.79 -6.72 14.50
CA GLU A 22 -8.90 -5.58 14.58
C GLU A 22 -8.18 -5.32 13.25
N LEU A 23 -7.99 -6.35 12.43
CA LEU A 23 -7.20 -6.29 11.21
C LEU A 23 -8.00 -5.91 9.96
N ILE A 24 -9.28 -6.30 9.88
CA ILE A 24 -10.13 -6.13 8.69
C ILE A 24 -11.45 -5.40 9.01
N THR A 25 -11.87 -4.54 8.10
CA THR A 25 -13.18 -3.85 8.13
C THR A 25 -14.10 -4.26 7.00
N GLY A 26 -13.54 -4.80 5.92
CA GLY A 26 -14.29 -5.04 4.70
C GLY A 26 -15.10 -6.34 4.73
N LYS A 27 -16.22 -6.32 4.01
CA LYS A 27 -17.11 -7.48 3.81
C LYS A 27 -16.58 -8.40 2.68
N ASN A 28 -17.12 -9.61 2.58
CA ASN A 28 -16.80 -10.61 1.53
C ASN A 28 -15.36 -11.16 1.55
N LEU A 29 -14.76 -11.22 2.74
CA LEU A 29 -13.51 -11.93 2.97
C LEU A 29 -13.79 -13.31 3.58
N SER A 30 -13.07 -14.32 3.10
CA SER A 30 -13.06 -15.65 3.72
C SER A 30 -11.64 -16.03 4.12
N LYS A 31 -11.49 -16.51 5.35
CA LYS A 31 -10.24 -17.12 5.82
C LYS A 31 -9.95 -18.36 4.98
N THR A 32 -8.73 -18.49 4.52
CA THR A 32 -8.26 -19.63 3.71
C THR A 32 -7.05 -20.26 4.39
N ASN A 33 -6.85 -21.55 4.18
CA ASN A 33 -5.66 -22.25 4.67
C ASN A 33 -4.43 -21.72 3.96
N PHE A 34 -3.43 -21.34 4.74
CA PHE A 34 -2.12 -21.01 4.23
C PHE A 34 -1.29 -22.30 4.10
N THR A 35 -0.73 -22.56 2.92
CA THR A 35 0.04 -23.78 2.61
C THR A 35 1.54 -23.53 2.45
N GLY A 36 2.00 -22.30 2.65
CA GLY A 36 3.42 -21.98 2.62
C GLY A 36 4.14 -22.54 3.86
N ASN A 37 5.43 -22.84 3.72
CA ASN A 37 6.25 -23.29 4.83
C ASN A 37 7.04 -22.09 5.39
N ILE A 38 6.49 -21.42 6.39
CA ILE A 38 7.16 -20.32 7.10
C ILE A 38 7.02 -20.49 8.60
N ALA A 39 8.05 -20.08 9.34
CA ALA A 39 8.08 -20.16 10.80
C ALA A 39 7.20 -19.10 11.48
N ASN A 40 6.89 -18.00 10.77
CA ASN A 40 6.11 -16.90 11.28
C ASN A 40 4.62 -17.25 11.41
N GLU A 41 3.99 -16.69 12.45
CA GLU A 41 2.54 -16.75 12.61
C GLU A 41 1.87 -16.00 11.44
N THR A 42 0.92 -16.64 10.77
CA THR A 42 0.25 -16.07 9.59
C THR A 42 -1.25 -16.32 9.54
N LEU A 43 -1.92 -15.43 8.80
CA LEU A 43 -3.34 -15.51 8.55
C LEU A 43 -3.65 -15.04 7.13
N LEU A 44 -4.28 -15.92 6.33
CA LEU A 44 -4.59 -15.65 4.93
C LEU A 44 -6.10 -15.44 4.74
N TYR A 45 -6.45 -14.32 4.10
CA TYR A 45 -7.80 -14.02 3.65
C TYR A 45 -7.85 -13.88 2.14
N GLN A 46 -8.91 -14.41 1.55
CA GLN A 46 -9.27 -14.21 0.16
C GLN A 46 -10.53 -13.36 0.08
N ARG A 47 -10.55 -12.38 -0.83
CA ARG A 47 -11.78 -11.71 -1.26
C ARG A 47 -12.46 -12.57 -2.30
N LYS A 48 -13.68 -13.03 -2.01
CA LYS A 48 -14.50 -13.74 -2.99
C LYS A 48 -14.87 -12.78 -4.11
N SER A 49 -14.60 -13.19 -5.34
CA SER A 49 -14.95 -12.41 -6.52
C SER A 49 -16.45 -12.53 -6.77
N GLU A 50 -17.19 -11.46 -6.50
CA GLU A 50 -18.60 -11.35 -6.83
C GLU A 50 -18.73 -10.47 -8.08
N LEU A 51 -19.50 -10.94 -9.06
CA LEU A 51 -19.87 -10.15 -10.22
C LEU A 51 -20.82 -9.05 -9.74
N SER A 52 -20.38 -7.81 -9.88
CA SER A 52 -21.20 -6.64 -9.57
C SER A 52 -21.37 -5.81 -10.83
N VAL A 53 -22.59 -5.28 -11.02
CA VAL A 53 -22.82 -4.30 -12.08
C VAL A 53 -22.60 -2.90 -11.53
N PRO A 54 -21.72 -2.11 -12.19
CA PRO A 54 -21.47 -0.75 -11.76
C PRO A 54 -22.73 0.12 -11.80
N SER A 55 -22.86 1.03 -10.84
CA SER A 55 -24.01 1.94 -10.74
C SER A 55 -24.20 2.85 -11.94
N TRP A 56 -23.13 3.13 -12.71
CA TRP A 56 -23.21 3.95 -13.91
C TRP A 56 -23.94 3.24 -15.06
N VAL A 57 -24.07 1.91 -15.03
CA VAL A 57 -24.73 1.14 -16.12
C VAL A 57 -26.18 1.58 -16.32
N ASP A 58 -26.89 1.87 -15.23
CA ASP A 58 -28.27 2.37 -15.29
C ASP A 58 -28.39 3.77 -15.91
N ILE A 59 -27.31 4.56 -15.90
CA ILE A 59 -27.26 5.87 -16.54
C ILE A 59 -27.14 5.69 -18.07
N VAL A 60 -26.20 4.86 -18.52
CA VAL A 60 -25.91 4.69 -19.96
C VAL A 60 -27.04 3.97 -20.70
N LYS A 61 -27.75 3.07 -20.01
CA LYS A 61 -28.96 2.42 -20.54
C LYS A 61 -30.04 3.41 -20.98
N LYS A 62 -30.05 4.63 -20.44
CA LYS A 62 -31.04 5.67 -20.82
C LYS A 62 -30.76 6.27 -22.20
N PHE A 63 -29.56 6.10 -22.73
CA PHE A 63 -29.14 6.70 -24.01
C PHE A 63 -28.28 5.77 -24.88
N GLY A 64 -28.27 4.48 -24.59
CA GLY A 64 -27.58 3.46 -25.38
C GLY A 64 -28.03 2.05 -25.04
N GLU A 65 -27.86 1.13 -25.99
CA GLU A 65 -28.16 -0.29 -25.84
C GLU A 65 -26.88 -1.05 -25.45
N PHE A 66 -26.91 -1.72 -24.31
CA PHE A 66 -25.78 -2.51 -23.79
C PHE A 66 -26.28 -3.79 -23.14
N GLU A 67 -25.58 -4.90 -23.37
CA GLU A 67 -25.84 -6.17 -22.70
C GLU A 67 -25.27 -6.15 -21.27
N TYR A 68 -26.07 -6.57 -20.28
CA TYR A 68 -25.71 -6.50 -18.87
C TYR A 68 -24.54 -7.43 -18.51
N GLU A 69 -24.48 -8.56 -19.21
CA GLU A 69 -23.44 -9.58 -19.10
C GLU A 69 -22.05 -9.01 -19.41
N ASP A 70 -21.97 -8.07 -20.35
CA ASP A 70 -20.71 -7.46 -20.80
C ASP A 70 -20.19 -6.37 -19.85
N LEU A 71 -21.03 -5.91 -18.92
CA LEU A 71 -20.73 -4.78 -18.04
C LEU A 71 -20.51 -5.20 -16.57
N LYS A 72 -20.32 -6.50 -16.31
CA LYS A 72 -20.03 -7.02 -14.97
C LYS A 72 -18.56 -6.82 -14.61
N THR A 73 -18.31 -6.35 -13.40
CA THR A 73 -16.97 -6.24 -12.84
C THR A 73 -16.78 -7.28 -11.75
N ALA A 74 -15.61 -7.93 -11.75
CA ALA A 74 -15.18 -8.89 -10.77
C ALA A 74 -13.92 -8.34 -10.08
N SER A 75 -14.02 -8.05 -8.78
CA SER A 75 -12.86 -7.63 -8.01
C SER A 75 -12.34 -8.80 -7.18
N SER A 76 -11.06 -9.10 -7.33
CA SER A 76 -10.38 -10.15 -6.59
C SER A 76 -9.21 -9.56 -5.80
N GLY A 77 -8.87 -10.25 -4.71
CA GLY A 77 -7.77 -9.85 -3.86
C GLY A 77 -7.52 -10.88 -2.77
N ALA A 78 -6.38 -10.73 -2.12
CA ALA A 78 -6.01 -11.52 -0.95
C ALA A 78 -5.27 -10.63 0.05
N ILE A 79 -5.29 -11.02 1.31
CA ILE A 79 -4.50 -10.39 2.36
C ILE A 79 -3.75 -11.49 3.09
N LEU A 80 -2.44 -11.40 3.10
CA LEU A 80 -1.60 -12.22 3.94
C LEU A 80 -1.16 -11.38 5.14
N PHE A 81 -1.62 -11.73 6.33
CA PHE A 81 -1.09 -11.17 7.56
C PHE A 81 0.08 -12.03 8.03
N ILE A 82 1.17 -11.36 8.40
CA ILE A 82 2.40 -12.01 8.90
C ILE A 82 2.85 -11.30 10.16
N LYS A 83 3.14 -12.06 11.21
CA LYS A 83 3.74 -11.54 12.43
C LYS A 83 5.25 -11.68 12.38
N ILE A 84 5.96 -10.56 12.47
CA ILE A 84 7.43 -10.48 12.43
C ILE A 84 7.90 -9.70 13.65
N ASN A 85 8.70 -10.34 14.49
CA ASN A 85 9.27 -9.73 15.71
C ASN A 85 8.21 -9.04 16.59
N GLY A 86 7.03 -9.67 16.74
CA GLY A 86 5.92 -9.13 17.53
C GLY A 86 5.04 -8.11 16.82
N ARG A 87 5.47 -7.57 15.66
CA ARG A 87 4.69 -6.64 14.84
C ARG A 87 3.89 -7.38 13.77
N ILE A 88 2.70 -6.88 13.44
CA ILE A 88 1.84 -7.49 12.42
C ILE A 88 1.86 -6.63 11.16
N LEU A 89 2.10 -7.28 10.02
CA LEU A 89 2.00 -6.65 8.69
C LEU A 89 0.81 -7.21 7.92
N GLY A 90 0.14 -6.34 7.17
CA GLY A 90 -0.87 -6.73 6.19
C GLY A 90 -0.32 -6.63 4.77
N CYS A 91 -0.13 -7.77 4.10
CA CYS A 91 0.30 -7.84 2.70
C CYS A 91 -0.92 -7.97 1.78
N CYS A 92 -1.33 -6.87 1.16
CA CYS A 92 -2.50 -6.80 0.29
C CYS A 92 -2.15 -7.04 -1.18
N PHE A 93 -2.93 -7.91 -1.82
CA PHE A 93 -2.89 -8.22 -3.24
C PHE A 93 -4.20 -7.84 -3.92
N GLY A 94 -4.12 -7.29 -5.13
CA GLY A 94 -5.30 -6.87 -5.89
C GLY A 94 -6.04 -5.72 -5.19
N THR A 95 -7.35 -5.84 -5.01
CA THR A 95 -8.20 -4.77 -4.45
C THR A 95 -8.38 -4.85 -2.93
N SER A 96 -7.61 -5.68 -2.23
CA SER A 96 -7.83 -5.98 -0.81
C SER A 96 -7.37 -4.90 0.18
N VAL A 97 -6.65 -3.87 -0.28
CA VAL A 97 -6.27 -2.70 0.54
C VAL A 97 -7.50 -2.03 1.14
N ALA A 98 -8.64 -2.05 0.44
CA ALA A 98 -9.89 -1.48 0.91
C ALA A 98 -10.51 -2.24 2.10
N ASN A 99 -10.02 -3.44 2.40
CA ASN A 99 -10.55 -4.28 3.47
C ASN A 99 -9.75 -4.19 4.77
N ILE A 100 -8.61 -3.50 4.80
CA ILE A 100 -7.79 -3.30 5.99
C ILE A 100 -8.44 -2.31 6.95
N ASN A 101 -8.36 -2.59 8.24
CA ASN A 101 -8.73 -1.62 9.27
C ASN A 101 -7.67 -0.51 9.40
N ARG A 102 -7.88 0.60 8.70
CA ARG A 102 -6.94 1.73 8.68
C ARG A 102 -6.82 2.49 10.01
N ASN A 103 -7.75 2.29 10.94
CA ASN A 103 -7.63 2.91 12.27
C ASN A 103 -6.53 2.24 13.11
N ASN A 104 -6.12 1.03 12.75
CA ASN A 104 -5.20 0.21 13.51
C ASN A 104 -3.81 0.09 12.85
N ILE A 105 -3.52 0.88 11.82
CA ILE A 105 -2.22 0.88 11.14
C ILE A 105 -1.41 2.12 11.50
N GLU A 106 -0.09 2.00 11.38
CA GLU A 106 0.82 3.15 11.39
C GLU A 106 0.59 3.98 10.13
N THR A 107 0.17 5.23 10.29
CA THR A 107 -0.33 6.09 9.20
C THR A 107 0.77 6.58 8.27
N ASP A 108 2.00 6.63 8.73
CA ASP A 108 3.20 7.10 8.02
C ASP A 108 4.14 5.94 7.62
N PHE A 109 3.76 4.68 7.90
CA PHE A 109 4.60 3.51 7.63
C PHE A 109 5.08 3.45 6.19
N GLY A 110 4.15 3.51 5.24
CA GLY A 110 4.50 3.46 3.83
C GLY A 110 5.42 4.60 3.41
N LEU A 111 5.20 5.79 3.94
CA LEU A 111 5.97 6.99 3.68
C LEU A 111 7.40 6.84 4.20
N GLY A 112 7.57 6.41 5.46
CA GLY A 112 8.88 6.18 6.08
C GLY A 112 9.71 5.10 5.38
N VAL A 113 9.06 4.00 5.00
CA VAL A 113 9.71 2.94 4.20
C VAL A 113 10.14 3.45 2.84
N ALA A 114 9.29 4.20 2.14
CA ALA A 114 9.64 4.76 0.84
C ALA A 114 10.78 5.77 0.97
N PHE A 115 10.72 6.65 1.97
CA PHE A 115 11.75 7.65 2.27
C PHE A 115 13.13 7.01 2.43
N GLN A 116 13.23 5.92 3.20
CA GLN A 116 14.50 5.23 3.44
C GLN A 116 14.98 4.36 2.27
N ASN A 117 14.07 3.90 1.40
CA ASN A 117 14.43 3.05 0.26
C ASN A 117 14.81 3.82 -1.00
N MET A 118 14.30 5.04 -1.21
CA MET A 118 14.61 5.79 -2.42
C MET A 118 15.94 6.51 -2.35
N LEU A 119 16.68 6.43 -3.44
CA LEU A 119 17.87 7.25 -3.63
C LEU A 119 17.46 8.73 -3.76
N SER A 120 18.33 9.62 -3.29
CA SER A 120 18.08 11.06 -3.19
C SER A 120 17.72 11.74 -4.51
N ASN A 121 18.03 11.15 -5.66
CA ASN A 121 17.75 11.67 -7.01
C ASN A 121 16.73 10.83 -7.80
N GLN A 122 15.98 9.94 -7.14
CA GLN A 122 15.03 9.03 -7.79
C GLN A 122 13.56 9.33 -7.44
N THR A 123 13.26 10.49 -6.87
CA THR A 123 11.89 10.90 -6.56
C THR A 123 11.16 11.27 -7.83
N LYS A 124 9.98 10.68 -8.04
CA LYS A 124 9.13 10.92 -9.21
C LYS A 124 7.97 11.83 -8.89
N SER A 125 7.33 11.63 -7.73
CA SER A 125 6.20 12.45 -7.29
C SER A 125 6.17 12.62 -5.79
N ILE A 126 5.62 13.75 -5.35
CA ILE A 126 5.33 14.06 -3.96
C ILE A 126 3.90 14.60 -3.85
N GLU A 127 3.13 14.05 -2.92
CA GLU A 127 1.87 14.65 -2.45
C GLU A 127 2.17 15.32 -1.10
N SER A 128 1.68 16.53 -0.94
CA SER A 128 1.70 17.25 0.33
C SER A 128 0.35 17.93 0.59
N PHE A 129 0.09 18.31 1.83
CA PHE A 129 -1.01 19.20 2.17
C PHE A 129 -0.54 20.43 2.91
N THR A 130 -1.24 21.56 2.73
CA THR A 130 -0.92 22.80 3.45
C THR A 130 -1.51 22.82 4.87
N LEU A 131 -0.70 23.27 5.82
CA LEU A 131 -1.05 23.46 7.23
C LEU A 131 -1.75 24.81 7.44
N ALA A 132 -2.92 24.97 6.85
CA ALA A 132 -3.73 26.17 6.94
C ALA A 132 -5.17 25.86 7.40
N HIS A 133 -5.94 26.90 7.74
CA HIS A 133 -7.38 26.76 8.06
C HIS A 133 -8.16 26.08 6.92
N ASN A 134 -7.69 26.21 5.68
CA ASN A 134 -8.20 25.44 4.55
C ASN A 134 -7.04 24.64 3.93
N PRO A 135 -6.88 23.35 4.28
CA PRO A 135 -5.83 22.50 3.73
C PRO A 135 -6.01 22.30 2.22
N LEU A 136 -4.94 22.54 1.46
CA LEU A 136 -4.86 22.28 0.03
C LEU A 136 -3.93 21.09 -0.20
N THR A 137 -4.40 20.10 -0.97
CA THR A 137 -3.56 18.98 -1.41
C THR A 137 -2.80 19.36 -2.67
N ASN A 138 -1.48 19.38 -2.60
CA ASN A 138 -0.58 19.65 -3.72
C ASN A 138 0.01 18.34 -4.24
N ASN A 139 -0.21 18.06 -5.52
CA ASN A 139 0.36 16.90 -6.22
C ASN A 139 1.41 17.38 -7.21
N ARG A 140 2.68 17.09 -6.93
CA ARG A 140 3.80 17.51 -7.77
C ARG A 140 4.45 16.29 -8.41
N ASN A 141 4.60 16.31 -9.73
CA ASN A 141 5.13 15.21 -10.53
C ASN A 141 6.28 15.70 -11.41
N SER A 142 7.32 14.89 -11.53
CA SER A 142 8.45 15.12 -12.43
C SER A 142 8.37 14.20 -13.65
N THR A 143 8.72 14.72 -14.82
CA THR A 143 8.84 13.91 -16.05
C THR A 143 10.00 12.91 -15.93
N VAL A 144 11.11 13.37 -15.34
CA VAL A 144 12.33 12.59 -15.07
C VAL A 144 12.54 12.56 -13.56
N PRO A 145 12.85 11.38 -12.96
CA PRO A 145 13.15 11.30 -11.53
C PRO A 145 14.24 12.28 -11.13
N THR A 146 14.03 12.93 -10.00
CA THR A 146 14.83 14.05 -9.53
C THR A 146 14.98 14.03 -8.02
N SER A 147 15.73 14.97 -7.45
CA SER A 147 15.79 15.15 -6.01
C SER A 147 14.52 15.73 -5.40
N LYS A 148 14.25 15.36 -4.14
CA LYS A 148 13.11 15.86 -3.36
C LYS A 148 13.06 17.39 -3.31
N GLN A 149 14.22 18.04 -3.22
CA GLN A 149 14.37 19.50 -3.18
C GLN A 149 13.81 20.19 -4.42
N ASN A 150 13.86 19.55 -5.59
CA ASN A 150 13.37 20.13 -6.85
C ASN A 150 11.84 20.21 -6.92
N PHE A 151 11.11 19.65 -5.94
CA PHE A 151 9.67 19.79 -5.84
C PHE A 151 9.24 21.08 -5.12
N ASN A 152 10.17 21.91 -4.62
CA ASN A 152 9.88 23.19 -3.96
C ASN A 152 8.75 23.09 -2.92
N ILE A 153 8.91 22.15 -1.99
CA ILE A 153 7.99 21.95 -0.88
C ILE A 153 8.37 22.94 0.21
N ASP A 154 7.40 23.72 0.67
CA ASP A 154 7.60 24.58 1.82
C ASP A 154 7.48 23.74 3.10
N THR A 155 8.61 23.41 3.73
CA THR A 155 8.64 22.56 4.93
C THR A 155 7.99 23.21 6.16
N TYR A 156 7.71 24.52 6.14
CA TYR A 156 7.02 25.21 7.24
C TYR A 156 5.50 25.21 7.05
N LEU A 157 5.03 25.19 5.79
CA LEU A 157 3.62 25.30 5.45
C LEU A 157 3.02 24.00 4.91
N GLU A 158 3.83 23.02 4.54
CA GLU A 158 3.40 21.79 3.90
C GLU A 158 3.94 20.54 4.59
N ASN A 159 3.06 19.54 4.75
CA ASN A 159 3.42 18.21 5.19
C ASN A 159 3.31 17.22 4.04
N ILE A 160 4.34 16.40 3.84
CA ILE A 160 4.35 15.34 2.83
C ILE A 160 3.45 14.19 3.29
N THR A 161 2.55 13.74 2.43
CA THR A 161 1.63 12.62 2.70
C THR A 161 1.87 11.42 1.81
N GLU A 162 2.50 11.63 0.65
CA GLU A 162 2.84 10.55 -0.26
C GLU A 162 4.15 10.81 -0.97
N LEU A 163 4.92 9.75 -1.16
CA LEU A 163 6.18 9.79 -1.87
C LEU A 163 6.27 8.62 -2.85
N SER A 164 6.64 8.90 -4.10
CA SER A 164 6.82 7.88 -5.13
C SER A 164 8.10 8.11 -5.89
N GLY A 165 8.75 7.02 -6.28
CA GLY A 165 10.06 7.09 -6.94
C GLY A 165 10.64 5.72 -7.17
N TYR A 166 11.93 5.69 -7.50
CA TYR A 166 12.61 4.47 -7.88
C TYR A 166 13.66 4.04 -6.84
N PHE A 167 13.75 2.73 -6.64
CA PHE A 167 14.86 2.09 -5.94
C PHE A 167 15.35 0.89 -6.76
N TYR A 168 16.48 0.30 -6.38
CA TYR A 168 17.04 -0.86 -7.07
C TYR A 168 16.88 -2.12 -6.21
N ARG A 169 16.20 -3.13 -6.74
CA ARG A 169 16.12 -4.47 -6.13
C ARG A 169 16.62 -5.49 -7.15
N ASN A 170 17.59 -6.32 -6.75
CA ASN A 170 18.19 -7.34 -7.62
C ASN A 170 18.67 -6.77 -8.98
N GLY A 171 19.32 -5.60 -8.93
CA GLY A 171 19.80 -4.88 -10.12
C GLY A 171 18.71 -4.24 -11.00
N LYS A 172 17.43 -4.34 -10.63
CA LYS A 172 16.30 -3.79 -11.39
C LYS A 172 15.74 -2.53 -10.74
N ARG A 173 15.67 -1.46 -11.53
CA ARG A 173 15.01 -0.21 -11.12
C ARG A 173 13.51 -0.45 -10.99
N THR A 174 12.99 -0.20 -9.80
CA THR A 174 11.63 -0.56 -9.39
C THR A 174 10.89 0.65 -8.86
N LEU A 175 9.67 0.88 -9.35
CA LEU A 175 8.82 1.97 -8.88
C LEU A 175 8.13 1.60 -7.57
N ILE A 176 8.36 2.41 -6.54
CA ILE A 176 7.76 2.30 -5.22
C ILE A 176 6.95 3.54 -4.90
N LYS A 177 6.00 3.38 -3.99
CA LYS A 177 5.12 4.43 -3.51
C LYS A 177 4.84 4.21 -2.03
N GLY A 178 4.91 5.26 -1.24
CA GLY A 178 4.70 5.25 0.20
C GLY A 178 3.66 6.30 0.60
N LYS A 179 2.67 5.87 1.38
CA LYS A 179 1.68 6.69 2.10
C LYS A 179 1.44 6.00 3.45
N GLU A 180 0.21 5.59 3.77
CA GLU A 180 -0.06 4.63 4.85
C GLU A 180 0.43 3.23 4.47
N PHE A 181 0.37 2.90 3.18
CA PHE A 181 0.84 1.63 2.62
C PHE A 181 2.14 1.84 1.85
N TYR A 182 3.08 0.91 2.01
CA TYR A 182 4.22 0.77 1.12
C TYR A 182 3.83 -0.12 -0.08
N SER A 183 3.94 0.39 -1.29
CA SER A 183 3.60 -0.34 -2.51
C SER A 183 4.83 -0.58 -3.37
N MET A 184 4.99 -1.83 -3.82
CA MET A 184 6.03 -2.25 -4.75
C MET A 184 5.52 -3.36 -5.69
N PRO A 185 6.22 -3.71 -6.78
CA PRO A 185 5.93 -4.93 -7.53
C PRO A 185 6.01 -6.16 -6.62
N CYS A 186 5.04 -7.05 -6.78
CA CYS A 186 4.88 -8.24 -5.99
C CYS A 186 6.13 -9.14 -6.13
N PRO A 187 6.71 -9.61 -5.02
CA PRO A 187 7.67 -10.69 -5.04
C PRO A 187 7.03 -11.99 -5.58
N ASN A 188 7.84 -12.93 -6.04
CA ASN A 188 7.34 -14.15 -6.69
C ASN A 188 7.14 -15.30 -5.69
N THR A 189 7.86 -15.31 -4.58
CA THR A 189 7.80 -16.38 -3.57
C THR A 189 7.42 -15.85 -2.20
N ILE A 190 6.99 -16.74 -1.32
CA ILE A 190 6.63 -16.38 0.06
C ILE A 190 7.86 -15.96 0.86
N GLU A 191 9.01 -16.60 0.63
CA GLU A 191 10.28 -16.26 1.26
C GLU A 191 10.67 -14.82 0.92
N GLU A 192 10.57 -14.43 -0.36
CA GLU A 192 10.83 -13.06 -0.79
C GLU A 192 9.82 -12.05 -0.19
N ILE A 193 8.58 -12.46 0.12
CA ILE A 193 7.60 -11.61 0.81
C ILE A 193 8.01 -11.42 2.26
N VAL A 194 8.42 -12.49 2.95
CA VAL A 194 8.90 -12.42 4.34
C VAL A 194 10.15 -11.54 4.43
N GLU A 195 11.11 -11.72 3.53
CA GLU A 195 12.31 -10.86 3.43
C GLU A 195 11.93 -9.38 3.28
N VAL A 196 10.98 -9.06 2.39
CA VAL A 196 10.47 -7.70 2.23
C VAL A 196 9.83 -7.22 3.53
N CYS A 197 9.02 -8.03 4.19
CA CYS A 197 8.36 -7.64 5.43
C CYS A 197 9.37 -7.33 6.55
N VAL A 198 10.44 -8.12 6.67
CA VAL A 198 11.54 -7.83 7.60
C VAL A 198 12.24 -6.52 7.24
N ASP A 199 12.58 -6.33 5.96
CA ASP A 199 13.27 -5.11 5.48
C ASP A 199 12.42 -3.86 5.74
N VAL A 200 11.14 -3.85 5.37
CA VAL A 200 10.28 -2.67 5.52
C VAL A 200 10.05 -2.30 7.00
N VAL A 201 9.96 -3.27 7.91
CA VAL A 201 9.90 -2.95 9.35
C VAL A 201 11.20 -2.29 9.80
N SER A 202 12.35 -2.84 9.39
CA SER A 202 13.65 -2.24 9.72
C SER A 202 13.79 -0.83 9.14
N LYS A 203 13.33 -0.60 7.92
CA LYS A 203 13.38 0.71 7.25
C LYS A 203 12.47 1.72 7.92
N TYR A 204 11.28 1.32 8.32
CA TYR A 204 10.39 2.20 9.08
C TYR A 204 10.99 2.57 10.44
N ASN A 205 11.59 1.61 11.15
CA ASN A 205 12.28 1.90 12.40
C ASN A 205 13.47 2.85 12.20
N LEU A 206 14.13 2.83 11.05
CA LEU A 206 15.15 3.83 10.72
C LEU A 206 14.54 5.20 10.41
N SER A 207 13.39 5.26 9.72
CA SER A 207 12.74 6.53 9.38
C SER A 207 12.26 7.26 10.62
N ILE A 208 11.60 6.60 11.56
CA ILE A 208 11.10 7.26 12.78
C ILE A 208 12.22 7.82 13.69
N ASN A 209 13.47 7.40 13.47
CA ASN A 209 14.66 7.88 14.19
C ASN A 209 15.51 8.85 13.34
N ASP A 210 15.10 9.17 12.12
CA ASP A 210 15.79 10.09 11.21
C ASP A 210 15.22 11.51 11.39
N GLU A 211 16.07 12.48 11.74
CA GLU A 211 15.66 13.89 11.93
C GLU A 211 15.11 14.53 10.64
N ASN A 212 15.37 13.93 9.47
CA ASN A 212 14.91 14.42 8.18
C ASN A 212 13.61 13.77 7.69
N PHE A 213 13.05 12.84 8.46
CA PHE A 213 11.75 12.22 8.22
C PHE A 213 10.67 12.94 9.02
#